data_AF-A0A968NKG7-F1
#
_entry.id   AF-A0A968NKG7-F1
#
_cell.length_a   1.000
_cell.length_b   1.000
_cell.length_c   1.000
_cell.angle_alpha   90.00
_cell.angle_beta   90.00
_cell.angle_gamma   90.00
#
_symmetry.space_group_name_H-M   'P 1'
#
loop_
_entity.id
_entity.type
_entity.pdbx_description
1 polymer ?
#
loop_
_entity_poly.entity_id
_entity_poly.type
_entity_poly.pdbx_seq_one_letter_code
_entity_poly.pdbx_strand_id
1 'polypeptide(L)'
;MNIDQIREQADVEITKKLVLSSFANFVEYFFKIRYGFSFVWNWHHLVMADYVDKVVNGEITYLVINLPPRYTKTEFWSIFFPAYGFAKNAQSKFITTSYSQSLTLLNSSRVQEIINLPEFQRLFPSTS
;
A
#
# COMPACT_ATOMS: atom_id res chain seq x y z
N MET A 1 7.27 -31.41 -9.34
CA MET A 1 6.33 -30.28 -9.18
C MET A 1 5.25 -30.47 -10.24
N ASN A 2 3.97 -30.52 -9.86
CA ASN A 2 2.87 -30.70 -10.82
C ASN A 2 2.65 -29.38 -11.59
N ILE A 3 2.13 -29.45 -12.83
CA ILE A 3 1.91 -28.29 -13.72
C ILE A 3 1.05 -27.22 -13.02
N ASP A 4 0.06 -27.62 -12.23
CA ASP A 4 -0.82 -26.69 -11.50
C ASP A 4 -0.07 -25.90 -10.42
N GLN A 5 0.89 -26.51 -9.73
CA GLN A 5 1.72 -25.84 -8.72
C GLN A 5 2.65 -24.82 -9.36
N ILE A 6 3.16 -25.12 -10.56
CA ILE A 6 4.02 -24.21 -11.33
C ILE A 6 3.21 -22.97 -11.74
N ARG A 7 1.98 -23.18 -12.23
CA ARG A 7 1.07 -22.08 -12.62
C ARG A 7 0.73 -21.19 -11.44
N GLU A 8 0.37 -21.77 -10.31
CA GLU A 8 0.02 -21.00 -9.11
C GLU A 8 1.19 -20.16 -8.60
N GLN A 9 2.41 -20.73 -8.57
CA GLN A 9 3.60 -19.98 -8.19
C GLN A 9 3.90 -18.84 -9.17
N ALA A 10 3.77 -19.09 -10.47
CA ALA A 10 3.94 -18.05 -11.49
C ALA A 10 2.92 -16.92 -11.33
N ASP A 11 1.66 -17.24 -11.06
CA ASP A 11 0.60 -16.24 -10.85
C ASP A 11 0.88 -15.36 -9.62
N VAL A 12 1.36 -15.95 -8.53
CA VAL A 12 1.78 -15.22 -7.32
C VAL A 12 2.93 -14.27 -7.64
N GLU A 13 3.95 -14.73 -8.37
CA GLU A 13 5.10 -13.91 -8.71
C GLU A 13 4.73 -12.75 -9.67
N ILE A 14 3.89 -13.02 -10.67
CA ILE A 14 3.39 -12.00 -11.60
C ILE A 14 2.59 -10.95 -10.85
N THR A 15 1.66 -11.40 -9.99
CA THR A 15 0.83 -10.51 -9.17
C THR A 15 1.71 -9.66 -8.26
N LYS A 16 2.68 -10.25 -7.59
CA LYS A 16 3.63 -9.53 -6.75
C LYS A 16 4.39 -8.45 -7.53
N LYS A 17 4.92 -8.78 -8.71
CA LYS A 17 5.61 -7.81 -9.57
C LYS A 17 4.67 -6.69 -10.02
N LEU A 18 3.44 -7.01 -10.40
CA LEU A 18 2.45 -6.02 -10.82
C LEU A 18 2.10 -5.07 -9.68
N VAL A 19 1.75 -5.61 -8.51
CA VAL A 19 1.37 -4.83 -7.33
C VAL A 19 2.55 -3.96 -6.84
N LEU A 20 3.78 -4.45 -6.92
CA LEU A 20 4.97 -3.68 -6.51
C LEU A 20 5.48 -2.69 -7.57
N SER A 21 5.02 -2.79 -8.83
CA SER A 21 5.51 -1.94 -9.92
C SER A 21 5.20 -0.46 -9.75
N SER A 22 4.12 -0.12 -9.05
CA SER A 22 3.79 1.26 -8.66
C SER A 22 2.86 1.26 -7.44
N PHE A 23 2.87 2.36 -6.70
CA PHE A 23 1.93 2.56 -5.61
C PHE A 23 0.48 2.55 -6.09
N ALA A 24 0.20 3.05 -7.29
CA ALA A 24 -1.15 3.05 -7.85
C ALA A 24 -1.69 1.62 -8.05
N ASN A 25 -0.86 0.72 -8.57
CA ASN A 25 -1.23 -0.69 -8.72
C ASN A 25 -1.44 -1.38 -7.37
N PHE A 26 -0.62 -1.04 -6.37
CA PHE A 26 -0.81 -1.52 -5.00
C PHE A 26 -2.17 -1.09 -4.44
N VAL A 27 -2.51 0.21 -4.57
CA VAL A 27 -3.79 0.75 -4.12
C VAL A 27 -4.95 0.07 -4.85
N GLU A 28 -4.94 0.01 -6.18
CA GLU A 28 -6.03 -0.61 -6.96
C GLU A 28 -6.29 -2.06 -6.51
N TYR A 29 -5.22 -2.84 -6.35
CA TYR A 29 -5.31 -4.25 -5.98
C TYR A 29 -5.85 -4.44 -4.56
N PHE A 30 -5.22 -3.83 -3.56
CA PHE A 30 -5.61 -4.03 -2.16
C PHE A 30 -6.87 -3.28 -1.76
N PHE A 31 -7.18 -2.16 -2.42
CA PHE A 31 -8.47 -1.50 -2.23
C PHE A 31 -9.61 -2.41 -2.69
N LYS A 32 -9.49 -3.04 -3.85
CA LYS A 32 -10.50 -3.97 -4.36
C LYS A 32 -10.68 -5.19 -3.46
N ILE A 33 -9.58 -5.76 -2.94
CA ILE A 33 -9.67 -6.88 -1.98
C ILE A 33 -10.37 -6.44 -0.70
N ARG A 34 -10.00 -5.27 -0.17
CA ARG A 34 -10.53 -4.77 1.10
C ARG A 34 -12.01 -4.37 1.03
N TYR A 35 -12.44 -3.75 -0.06
CA TYR A 35 -13.76 -3.12 -0.16
C TYR A 35 -14.72 -3.81 -1.15
N GLY A 36 -14.23 -4.73 -1.98
CA GLY A 36 -15.03 -5.48 -2.95
C GLY A 36 -15.35 -4.74 -4.26
N PHE A 37 -14.85 -3.52 -4.44
CA PHE A 37 -15.02 -2.72 -5.67
C PHE A 37 -13.74 -1.98 -6.05
N SER A 38 -13.59 -1.63 -7.33
CA SER A 38 -12.41 -0.93 -7.85
C SER A 38 -12.31 0.51 -7.33
N PHE A 39 -11.08 0.99 -7.14
CA PHE A 39 -10.85 2.36 -6.72
C PHE A 39 -11.18 3.34 -7.85
N VAL A 40 -11.84 4.45 -7.52
CA VAL A 40 -12.18 5.47 -8.52
C VAL A 40 -11.06 6.50 -8.59
N TRP A 41 -10.26 6.40 -9.66
CA TRP A 41 -9.12 7.28 -9.87
C TRP A 41 -9.52 8.69 -10.30
N ASN A 42 -8.66 9.65 -9.92
CA ASN A 42 -8.72 11.03 -10.38
C ASN A 42 -7.27 11.52 -10.53
N TRP A 43 -7.05 12.60 -11.30
CA TRP A 43 -5.71 13.06 -11.68
C TRP A 43 -4.78 13.26 -10.47
N HIS A 44 -5.30 13.80 -9.36
CA HIS A 44 -4.50 14.07 -8.16
C HIS A 44 -4.10 12.79 -7.42
N HIS A 45 -4.86 11.71 -7.53
CA HIS A 45 -4.48 10.41 -6.98
C HIS A 45 -3.25 9.85 -7.70
N LEU A 46 -3.18 10.02 -9.02
CA LEU A 46 -2.01 9.60 -9.81
C LEU A 46 -0.77 10.41 -9.43
N VAL A 47 -0.93 11.72 -9.22
CA VAL A 47 0.15 12.58 -8.71
C VAL A 47 0.62 12.14 -7.33
N MET A 48 -0.30 11.90 -6.38
CA MET A 48 0.07 11.40 -5.06
C MET A 48 0.80 10.06 -5.13
N ALA A 49 0.35 9.15 -6.00
CA ALA A 49 0.99 7.84 -6.17
C ALA A 49 2.42 7.95 -6.69
N ASP A 50 2.66 8.80 -7.69
CA ASP A 50 4.00 9.08 -8.21
C ASP A 50 4.93 9.64 -7.11
N TYR A 51 4.44 10.55 -6.27
CA TYR A 51 5.22 11.06 -5.14
C TYR A 51 5.51 9.99 -4.09
N VAL A 52 4.57 9.10 -3.80
CA VAL A 52 4.84 7.96 -2.91
C VAL A 52 5.94 7.07 -3.48
N ASP A 53 5.87 6.73 -4.77
CA ASP A 53 6.89 5.91 -5.43
C ASP A 53 8.28 6.57 -5.36
N LYS A 54 8.37 7.88 -5.64
CA LYS A 54 9.62 8.65 -5.49
C LYS A 54 10.18 8.64 -4.08
N VAL A 55 9.31 8.73 -3.07
CA VAL A 55 9.73 8.65 -1.65
C VAL A 55 10.26 7.26 -1.33
N VAL A 56 9.55 6.21 -1.75
CA VAL A 56 9.96 4.82 -1.49
C VAL A 56 11.27 4.47 -2.19
N ASN A 57 11.50 5.01 -3.39
CA ASN A 57 12.74 4.82 -4.13
C ASN A 57 13.90 5.69 -3.62
N GLY A 58 13.66 6.58 -2.65
CA GLY A 58 14.67 7.47 -2.10
C GLY A 58 15.02 8.68 -2.99
N GLU A 59 14.27 8.91 -4.06
CA GLU A 59 14.41 10.09 -4.93
C GLU A 59 13.99 11.37 -4.19
N ILE A 60 13.02 11.25 -3.29
CA ILE A 60 12.57 12.32 -2.40
C ILE A 60 12.71 11.86 -0.95
N THR A 61 13.55 12.55 -0.19
CA THR A 61 13.77 12.27 1.24
C THR A 61 12.89 13.11 2.15
N TYR A 62 12.52 14.33 1.71
CA TYR A 62 11.66 15.26 2.44
C TYR A 62 10.53 15.73 1.55
N LEU A 63 9.30 15.39 1.92
CA LEU A 63 8.10 15.75 1.17
C LEU A 63 7.10 16.45 2.10
N VAL A 64 6.64 17.63 1.69
CA VAL A 64 5.51 18.33 2.31
C VAL A 64 4.38 18.38 1.30
N ILE A 65 3.20 17.91 1.72
CA ILE A 65 1.99 17.88 0.88
C ILE A 65 0.90 18.76 1.51
N ASN A 66 0.29 19.62 0.70
CA ASN A 66 -0.84 20.45 1.11
C ASN A 66 -2.06 20.01 0.30
N LEU A 67 -2.97 19.28 0.96
CA LEU A 67 -4.18 18.73 0.34
C LEU A 67 -5.42 19.10 1.15
N PRO A 68 -6.55 19.42 0.49
CA PRO A 68 -7.77 19.78 1.21
C PRO A 68 -8.41 18.56 1.91
N PRO A 69 -9.39 18.79 2.81
CA PRO A 69 -10.19 17.71 3.38
C PRO A 69 -10.97 16.96 2.30
N ARG A 70 -11.14 15.63 2.49
CA ARG A 70 -11.86 14.73 1.57
C ARG A 70 -11.17 14.45 0.21
N TYR A 71 -9.85 14.61 0.14
CA TYR A 71 -9.03 14.27 -1.04
C TYR A 71 -8.23 12.98 -0.84
N THR A 72 -8.78 12.01 -0.10
CA THR A 72 -8.18 10.67 0.09
C THR A 72 -6.78 10.66 0.72
N LYS A 73 -6.28 11.81 1.17
CA LYS A 73 -4.92 11.97 1.73
C LYS A 73 -4.64 11.00 2.89
N THR A 74 -5.61 10.74 3.75
CA THR A 74 -5.40 9.84 4.89
C THR A 74 -5.26 8.40 4.43
N GLU A 75 -6.04 7.97 3.43
CA GLU A 75 -5.89 6.63 2.88
C GLU A 75 -4.55 6.44 2.20
N PHE A 76 -4.15 7.37 1.34
CA PHE A 76 -2.91 7.23 0.59
C PHE A 76 -1.69 7.29 1.52
N TRP A 77 -1.60 8.32 2.36
CA TRP A 77 -0.37 8.62 3.09
C TRP A 77 -0.27 7.94 4.45
N SER A 78 -1.38 7.73 5.15
CA SER A 78 -1.37 7.16 6.51
C SER A 78 -1.68 5.68 6.56
N ILE A 79 -2.22 5.09 5.47
CA ILE A 79 -2.72 3.71 5.46
C ILE A 79 -2.05 2.87 4.35
N PHE A 80 -2.28 3.20 3.09
CA PHE A 80 -1.73 2.42 1.97
C PHE A 80 -0.21 2.61 1.83
N PHE A 81 0.32 3.81 2.03
CA PHE A 81 1.76 4.06 1.91
C PHE A 81 2.58 3.23 2.92
N PRO A 82 2.29 3.21 4.23
CA PRO A 82 2.96 2.30 5.15
C PRO A 82 2.86 0.84 4.74
N ALA A 83 1.66 0.37 4.35
CA ALA A 83 1.47 -1.02 3.91
C ALA A 83 2.30 -1.36 2.66
N TYR A 84 2.39 -0.43 1.70
CA TYR A 84 3.23 -0.56 0.51
C TYR A 84 4.72 -0.59 0.85
N GLY A 85 5.14 0.26 1.80
CA GLY A 85 6.49 0.26 2.32
C GLY A 85 6.88 -1.08 2.94
N PHE A 86 5.99 -1.68 3.75
CA PHE A 86 6.19 -3.02 4.30
C PHE A 86 6.23 -4.11 3.23
N ALA A 87 5.37 -4.02 2.20
CA ALA A 87 5.38 -4.95 1.07
C ALA A 87 6.71 -4.91 0.27
N LYS A 88 7.30 -3.73 0.12
CA LYS A 88 8.63 -3.56 -0.51
C LYS A 88 9.79 -3.93 0.42
N ASN A 89 9.69 -3.58 1.70
CA ASN A 89 10.69 -3.83 2.71
C ASN A 89 10.03 -4.04 4.08
N ALA A 90 9.98 -5.30 4.53
CA ALA A 90 9.40 -5.67 5.82
C ALA A 90 10.15 -5.02 7.03
N GLN A 91 11.39 -4.58 6.85
CA GLN A 91 12.17 -3.89 7.89
C GLN A 91 11.99 -2.36 7.89
N SER A 92 11.14 -1.82 7.01
CA SER A 92 10.84 -0.39 6.96
C SER A 92 10.20 0.08 8.27
N LYS A 93 10.43 1.35 8.62
CA LYS A 93 9.94 1.96 9.86
C LYS A 93 9.05 3.15 9.53
N PHE A 94 7.80 3.08 9.97
CA PHE A 94 6.83 4.16 9.81
C PHE A 94 6.45 4.73 11.18
N ILE A 95 6.54 6.05 11.32
CA ILE A 95 6.06 6.79 12.48
C ILE A 95 4.96 7.74 11.99
N THR A 96 3.73 7.47 12.40
CA THR A 96 2.58 8.30 12.07
C THR A 96 2.19 9.14 13.28
N THR A 97 1.97 10.44 13.09
CA THR A 97 1.45 11.35 14.10
C THR A 97 0.25 12.11 13.57
N SER A 98 -0.72 12.40 14.42
CA SER A 98 -1.89 13.20 14.07
C SER A 98 -2.40 13.97 15.30
N TYR A 99 -3.40 14.84 15.09
CA TYR A 99 -3.93 15.72 16.13
C TYR A 99 -4.39 14.99 17.39
N SER A 100 -4.95 13.78 17.27
CA SER A 100 -5.33 12.95 18.41
C SER A 100 -4.63 11.60 18.40
N GLN A 101 -4.39 11.08 19.61
CA GLN A 101 -3.87 9.73 19.78
C GLN A 101 -4.84 8.68 19.23
N SER A 102 -6.15 8.87 19.43
CA SER A 102 -7.18 7.95 18.93
C SER A 102 -7.18 7.83 17.41
N LEU A 103 -7.02 8.95 16.68
CA LEU A 103 -6.96 8.95 15.22
C LEU A 103 -5.68 8.27 14.70
N THR A 104 -4.57 8.50 15.40
CA THR A 104 -3.28 7.85 15.07
C THR A 104 -3.38 6.34 15.22
N LEU A 105 -3.91 5.87 16.36
CA LEU A 105 -4.12 4.44 16.62
C LEU A 105 -5.06 3.81 15.60
N LEU A 106 -6.15 4.50 15.25
CA LEU A 106 -7.08 4.03 14.22
C LEU A 106 -6.38 3.82 12.87
N ASN A 107 -5.58 4.77 12.42
CA ASN A 107 -4.85 4.63 11.14
C ASN A 107 -3.84 3.47 11.19
N SER A 108 -3.12 3.31 12.30
CA SER A 108 -2.20 2.18 12.49
C SER A 108 -2.92 0.84 12.45
N SER A 109 -4.10 0.72 13.09
CA SER A 109 -4.92 -0.49 12.99
C SER A 109 -5.34 -0.78 11.53
N ARG A 110 -5.68 0.26 10.76
CA ARG A 110 -6.08 0.10 9.36
C ARG A 110 -4.92 -0.29 8.43
N VAL A 111 -3.68 0.06 8.77
CA VAL A 111 -2.48 -0.47 8.11
C VAL A 111 -2.35 -1.96 8.41
N GLN A 112 -2.46 -2.34 9.69
CA GLN A 112 -2.38 -3.74 10.12
C GLN A 112 -3.47 -4.60 9.48
N GLU A 113 -4.68 -4.08 9.34
CA GLU A 113 -5.76 -4.76 8.61
C GLU A 113 -5.36 -5.13 7.17
N ILE A 114 -4.65 -4.26 6.46
CA ILE A 114 -4.16 -4.54 5.09
C ILE A 114 -3.07 -5.61 5.13
N ILE A 115 -2.10 -5.47 6.04
CA ILE A 115 -0.98 -6.41 6.16
C ILE A 115 -1.50 -7.80 6.52
N ASN A 116 -2.51 -7.90 7.36
CA ASN A 116 -3.10 -9.17 7.80
C ASN A 116 -4.09 -9.78 6.79
N LEU A 117 -4.31 -9.16 5.63
CA LEU A 117 -5.12 -9.79 4.57
C LEU A 117 -4.46 -11.09 4.11
N PRO A 118 -5.24 -12.17 3.90
CA PRO A 118 -4.72 -13.44 3.38
C PRO A 118 -3.93 -13.26 2.07
N GLU A 119 -4.42 -12.41 1.18
CA GLU A 119 -3.76 -12.07 -0.08
C GLU A 119 -2.45 -11.32 0.13
N PHE A 120 -2.38 -10.41 1.12
CA PHE A 120 -1.14 -9.71 1.44
C PHE A 120 -0.09 -10.70 1.96
N GLN A 121 -0.46 -11.57 2.89
CA GLN A 121 0.43 -12.59 3.45
C GLN A 121 0.86 -13.62 2.40
N ARG A 122 -0.02 -13.97 1.46
CA ARG A 122 0.31 -14.85 0.33
C ARG A 122 1.37 -14.22 -0.59
N LEU A 123 1.29 -12.92 -0.85
CA LEU A 123 2.24 -12.20 -1.72
C LEU A 123 3.54 -11.82 -0.99
N PHE A 124 3.45 -11.53 0.31
CA PHE A 124 4.53 -10.97 1.13
C PHE A 124 4.70 -11.71 2.48
N PRO A 125 5.02 -13.02 2.45
CA PRO A 125 5.05 -13.86 3.66
C PRO A 125 6.10 -13.45 4.70
N SER A 126 7.08 -12.64 4.34
CA SER A 126 8.14 -12.13 5.23
C SER A 126 7.72 -10.93 6.10
N THR A 127 6.43 -10.57 6.11
CA THR A 127 5.91 -9.33 6.70
C THR A 127 5.01 -9.58 7.93
N SER A 128 5.04 -10.80 8.48
CA SER A 128 4.34 -11.19 9.72
C SER A 128 5.18 -10.96 10.97
#